data_AF-X1PRN6-F1
#
_entry.id   AF-X1PRN6-F1
#
_cell.length_a   1.000
_cell.length_b   1.000
_cell.length_c   1.000
_cell.angle_alpha   90.00
_cell.angle_beta   90.00
_cell.angle_gamma   90.00
#
_symmetry.space_group_name_H-M   'P 1'
#
loop_
_entity.id
_entity.type
_entity.pdbx_description
1 polymer ?
#
loop_
_entity_poly.entity_id
_entity_poly.type
_entity_poly.pdbx_seq_one_letter_code
_entity_poly.pdbx_strand_id
1 'polypeptide(L)'
;MEWLEQHYKEDFFLYIDVWDPHEPWDAPNYYTELYWPGYDGHNIGPVYNFWQEIPGITEEMVKKAHAAYCGEITMVDTWVGYLLRQVENMGLMENTAIIFTSDHGFYFGEHGGRFGKSTFGKMIGDR
;
A
#
# COMPACT_ATOMS: atom_id res chain seq x y z
N MET A 1 -1.73 -18.96 7.91
CA MET A 1 -0.84 -19.42 8.99
C MET A 1 -0.72 -20.94 9.05
N GLU A 2 -1.78 -21.70 8.77
CA GLU A 2 -1.78 -23.18 8.75
C GLU A 2 -0.59 -23.81 8.00
N TRP A 3 -0.20 -23.24 6.86
CA TRP A 3 0.96 -23.74 6.12
C TRP A 3 2.26 -23.70 6.95
N LEU A 4 2.54 -22.58 7.62
CA LEU A 4 3.74 -22.47 8.45
C LEU A 4 3.69 -23.45 9.62
N GLU A 5 2.53 -23.59 10.26
CA GLU A 5 2.33 -24.54 11.38
C GLU A 5 2.57 -26.00 10.98
N GLN A 6 2.33 -26.36 9.72
CA GLN A 6 2.55 -27.71 9.22
C GLN A 6 4.00 -27.98 8.82
N HIS A 7 4.76 -26.96 8.41
CA HIS A 7 6.07 -27.13 7.77
C HIS A 7 7.25 -26.54 8.57
N TYR A 8 7.03 -25.87 9.71
CA TYR A 8 8.08 -25.16 10.45
C TYR A 8 9.26 -26.00 10.98
N LYS A 9 9.16 -27.33 10.92
CA LYS A 9 10.25 -28.25 11.32
C LYS A 9 11.17 -28.66 10.16
N GLU A 10 10.81 -28.27 8.95
CA GLU A 10 11.57 -28.52 7.71
C GLU A 10 12.29 -27.25 7.27
N ASP A 11 13.27 -27.38 6.38
CA ASP A 11 13.83 -26.22 5.68
C ASP A 11 12.77 -25.69 4.72
N PHE A 12 12.40 -24.41 4.86
CA PHE A 12 11.33 -23.81 4.06
C PHE A 12 11.78 -22.53 3.36
N PHE A 13 11.11 -22.26 2.23
CA PHE A 13 11.05 -20.95 1.60
C PHE A 13 9.58 -20.58 1.47
N LEU A 14 9.16 -19.55 2.19
CA LEU A 14 7.78 -19.05 2.18
C LEU A 14 7.75 -17.67 1.53
N TYR A 15 7.10 -17.58 0.38
CA TYR A 15 6.83 -16.33 -0.31
C TYR A 15 5.38 -15.91 -0.06
N ILE A 16 5.21 -14.70 0.48
CA ILE A 16 3.90 -14.11 0.73
C ILE A 16 3.83 -12.85 -0.12
N ASP A 17 2.90 -12.87 -1.08
CA ASP A 17 2.57 -11.73 -1.91
C ASP A 17 1.33 -11.04 -1.34
N VAL A 18 1.44 -9.75 -1.06
CA VAL A 18 0.34 -8.93 -0.53
C VAL A 18 -0.06 -7.98 -1.64
N TRP A 19 -1.30 -8.12 -2.12
CA TRP A 19 -1.82 -7.28 -3.21
C TRP A 19 -1.99 -5.82 -2.76
N ASP A 20 -2.48 -5.61 -1.53
CA ASP A 20 -2.61 -4.27 -0.95
C ASP A 20 -1.22 -3.66 -0.69
N PRO A 21 -1.04 -2.34 -0.88
CA PRO A 21 -2.06 -1.31 -1.05
C PRO A 21 -2.36 -0.93 -2.53
N HIS A 22 -2.35 -1.90 -3.45
CA HIS A 22 -2.79 -1.65 -4.83
C HIS A 22 -4.25 -1.20 -4.84
N GLU A 23 -4.60 -0.22 -5.68
CA GLU A 23 -5.98 0.25 -5.77
C GLU A 23 -6.96 -0.85 -6.25
N PRO A 24 -8.26 -0.78 -5.93
CA PRO A 24 -8.96 0.30 -5.23
C PRO A 24 -8.64 0.36 -3.73
N TRP A 25 -8.38 1.57 -3.20
CA TRP A 25 -8.12 1.81 -1.76
C TRP A 25 -9.37 1.66 -0.86
N ASP A 26 -9.79 0.44 -0.59
CA ASP A 26 -11.09 0.11 0.01
C ASP A 26 -11.02 -0.60 1.37
N ALA A 27 -9.89 -0.47 2.08
CA ALA A 27 -9.78 -0.87 3.48
C ALA A 27 -10.99 -0.41 4.32
N PRO A 28 -11.36 -1.17 5.37
CA PRO A 28 -12.42 -0.76 6.28
C PRO A 28 -12.23 0.67 6.77
N ASN A 29 -13.30 1.48 6.72
CA ASN A 29 -13.23 2.93 6.94
C ASN A 29 -12.48 3.36 8.20
N TYR A 30 -12.53 2.57 9.27
CA TYR A 30 -11.83 2.88 10.52
C TYR A 30 -10.30 2.96 10.35
N TYR A 31 -9.71 2.33 9.32
CA TYR A 31 -8.31 2.52 8.98
C TYR A 31 -8.06 3.86 8.30
N THR A 32 -8.91 4.24 7.34
CA THR A 32 -8.80 5.52 6.64
C THR A 32 -9.12 6.72 7.53
N GLU A 33 -10.05 6.57 8.49
CA GLU A 33 -10.42 7.62 9.45
C GLU A 33 -9.23 8.10 10.31
N LEU A 34 -8.18 7.29 10.46
CA LEU A 34 -6.93 7.70 11.11
C LEU A 34 -6.21 8.82 10.34
N TYR A 35 -6.42 8.89 9.03
CA TYR A 35 -5.77 9.82 8.11
C TYR A 35 -6.73 10.86 7.52
N TRP A 36 -8.03 10.57 7.50
CA TRP A 36 -9.09 11.44 7.00
C TRP A 36 -10.36 11.32 7.87
N PRO A 37 -10.46 12.09 8.97
CA PRO A 37 -11.64 12.07 9.83
C PRO A 37 -12.92 12.41 9.07
N GLY A 38 -13.96 11.59 9.22
CA GLY A 38 -15.20 11.73 8.47
C GLY A 38 -15.11 11.24 7.02
N TYR A 39 -14.22 10.27 6.74
CA TYR A 39 -14.14 9.60 5.46
C TYR A 39 -15.51 9.00 5.08
N ASP A 40 -15.98 9.36 3.89
CA ASP A 40 -17.32 9.02 3.38
C ASP A 40 -17.35 7.68 2.61
N GLY A 41 -16.22 6.95 2.56
CA GLY A 41 -16.06 5.72 1.78
C GLY A 41 -15.89 5.96 0.28
N HIS A 42 -15.85 7.21 -0.19
CA HIS A 42 -15.69 7.50 -1.60
C HIS A 42 -14.23 7.35 -2.03
N ASN A 43 -13.96 6.22 -2.69
CA ASN A 43 -12.66 5.91 -3.26
C ASN A 43 -12.35 6.75 -4.50
N ILE A 44 -11.14 7.28 -4.56
CA ILE A 44 -10.63 8.06 -5.70
C ILE A 44 -9.42 7.31 -6.23
N GLY A 45 -9.55 6.71 -7.41
CA GLY A 45 -8.45 5.99 -8.06
C GLY A 45 -7.41 6.92 -8.70
N PRO A 46 -6.19 6.41 -8.96
CA PRO A 46 -5.17 7.14 -9.70
C PRO A 46 -5.59 7.42 -11.14
N VAL A 47 -5.06 8.51 -11.69
CA VAL A 47 -5.23 8.85 -13.11
C VAL A 47 -4.10 8.35 -13.99
N TYR A 48 -3.03 7.80 -13.39
CA TYR A 48 -1.83 7.34 -14.07
C TYR A 48 -1.17 8.41 -14.96
N ASN A 49 -1.27 9.67 -14.55
CA ASN A 49 -0.73 10.84 -15.24
C ASN A 49 -0.56 12.01 -14.23
N PHE A 50 -0.40 13.24 -14.74
CA PHE A 50 -0.46 14.48 -13.96
C PHE A 50 -1.92 14.83 -13.65
N TRP A 51 -2.29 14.85 -12.37
CA TRP A 51 -3.69 15.08 -11.97
C TRP A 51 -4.21 16.45 -12.42
N GLN A 52 -3.35 17.47 -12.57
CA GLN A 52 -3.75 18.79 -13.04
C GLN A 52 -4.20 18.80 -14.51
N GLU A 53 -3.90 17.76 -15.28
CA GLU A 53 -4.33 17.63 -16.68
C GLU A 53 -5.70 16.98 -16.82
N ILE A 54 -6.25 16.44 -15.74
CA ILE A 54 -7.50 15.69 -15.76
C ILE A 54 -8.63 16.59 -15.24
N PRO A 55 -9.58 17.00 -16.11
CA PRO A 55 -10.70 17.81 -15.69
C PRO A 55 -11.49 17.14 -14.55
N GLY A 56 -11.77 17.91 -13.50
CA GLY A 56 -12.55 17.43 -12.35
C GLY A 56 -11.73 16.76 -11.25
N ILE A 57 -10.44 16.49 -11.45
CA ILE A 57 -9.56 16.04 -10.35
C ILE A 57 -8.97 17.26 -9.65
N THR A 58 -9.11 17.29 -8.32
CA THR A 58 -8.59 18.37 -7.48
C THR A 58 -7.46 17.88 -6.59
N GLU A 59 -6.65 18.80 -6.07
CA GLU A 59 -5.61 18.46 -5.09
C GLU A 59 -6.20 17.80 -3.83
N GLU A 60 -7.38 18.23 -3.38
CA GLU A 60 -8.08 17.65 -2.24
C GLU A 60 -8.47 16.20 -2.51
N MET A 61 -8.93 15.88 -3.73
CA MET A 61 -9.21 14.51 -4.15
C MET A 61 -7.95 13.63 -4.09
N VAL A 62 -6.81 14.14 -4.53
CA VAL A 62 -5.53 13.42 -4.47
C VAL A 62 -5.07 13.22 -3.02
N LYS A 63 -5.26 14.22 -2.14
CA LYS A 63 -4.97 14.08 -0.70
C LYS A 63 -5.88 13.06 -0.02
N LYS A 64 -7.16 13.03 -0.38
CA LYS A 64 -8.12 12.04 0.13
C LYS A 64 -7.77 10.63 -0.35
N ALA A 65 -7.39 10.48 -1.61
CA ALA A 65 -6.83 9.24 -2.15
C ALA A 65 -5.59 8.77 -1.36
N HIS A 66 -4.65 9.68 -1.08
CA HIS A 66 -3.47 9.36 -0.27
C HIS A 66 -3.84 8.90 1.15
N ALA A 67 -4.83 9.53 1.78
CA ALA A 67 -5.32 9.09 3.08
C ALA A 67 -5.95 7.68 3.03
N ALA A 68 -6.68 7.35 1.97
CA ALA A 68 -7.22 6.01 1.74
C ALA A 68 -6.10 4.96 1.58
N TYR A 69 -5.08 5.27 0.77
CA TYR A 69 -3.87 4.46 0.62
C TYR A 69 -3.13 4.23 1.95
N CYS A 70 -2.98 5.26 2.78
CA CYS A 70 -2.40 5.12 4.13
C CYS A 70 -3.25 4.21 5.05
N GLY A 71 -4.58 4.27 4.91
CA GLY A 71 -5.50 3.36 5.60
C GLY A 71 -5.22 1.90 5.23
N GLU A 72 -5.08 1.60 3.94
CA GLU A 72 -4.69 0.26 3.48
C GLU A 72 -3.32 -0.17 3.99
N ILE A 73 -2.33 0.71 3.97
CA ILE A 73 -1.02 0.40 4.55
C ILE A 73 -1.16 -0.02 6.02
N THR A 74 -2.02 0.66 6.79
CA THR A 74 -2.26 0.31 8.20
C THR A 74 -2.92 -1.06 8.36
N MET A 75 -3.82 -1.41 7.44
CA MET A 75 -4.41 -2.74 7.40
C MET A 75 -3.35 -3.81 7.09
N VAL A 76 -2.51 -3.57 6.08
CA VAL A 76 -1.39 -4.46 5.72
C VAL A 76 -0.44 -4.62 6.90
N ASP A 77 -0.02 -3.52 7.53
CA ASP A 77 0.85 -3.52 8.72
C ASP A 77 0.25 -4.36 9.86
N THR A 78 -1.07 -4.23 10.08
CA THR A 78 -1.79 -5.04 11.08
C THR A 78 -1.63 -6.53 10.81
N TRP A 79 -1.82 -6.97 9.56
CA TRP A 79 -1.73 -8.38 9.17
C TRP A 79 -0.29 -8.91 9.11
N VAL A 80 0.66 -8.09 8.67
CA VAL A 80 2.09 -8.40 8.78
C VAL A 80 2.48 -8.58 10.25
N GLY A 81 1.99 -7.71 11.13
CA GLY A 81 2.17 -7.86 12.58
C GLY A 81 1.62 -9.18 13.12
N TYR A 82 0.48 -9.68 12.61
CA TYR A 82 -0.02 -11.01 12.98
C TYR A 82 0.92 -12.13 12.53
N LEU A 83 1.42 -12.08 11.29
CA LEU A 83 2.39 -13.03 10.78
C LEU A 83 3.66 -13.05 11.64
N LEU A 84 4.26 -11.89 11.90
CA LEU A 84 5.50 -11.78 12.67
C LEU A 84 5.33 -12.29 14.10
N ARG A 85 4.20 -11.95 14.76
CA ARG A 85 3.87 -12.49 16.09
C ARG A 85 3.76 -14.02 16.09
N GLN A 86 3.25 -14.63 15.02
CA GLN A 86 3.19 -16.09 14.94
C GLN A 86 4.58 -16.70 14.75
N VAL A 87 5.42 -16.12 13.89
CA VAL A 87 6.83 -16.54 13.74
C VAL A 87 7.57 -16.46 15.09
N GLU A 88 7.36 -15.38 15.85
CA GLU A 88 7.89 -15.22 17.20
C GLU A 88 7.36 -16.28 18.18
N ASN A 89 6.04 -16.48 18.26
CA ASN A 89 5.41 -17.45 19.15
C ASN A 89 5.84 -18.90 18.85
N MET A 90 6.21 -19.20 17.61
CA MET A 90 6.73 -20.51 17.20
C MET A 90 8.23 -20.67 17.46
N GLY A 91 8.91 -19.63 17.97
CA GLY A 91 10.34 -19.65 18.26
C GLY A 91 11.23 -19.61 17.01
N LEU A 92 10.70 -19.10 15.88
CA LEU A 92 11.37 -19.16 14.58
C LEU A 92 12.25 -17.94 14.28
N MET A 93 12.15 -16.86 15.07
CA MET A 93 12.83 -15.57 14.79
C MET A 93 14.35 -15.67 14.70
N GLU A 94 14.97 -16.52 15.50
CA GLU A 94 16.44 -16.66 15.55
C GLU A 94 17.02 -17.45 14.37
N ASN A 95 16.18 -18.22 13.66
CA ASN A 95 16.62 -19.12 12.59
C ASN A 95 15.88 -18.89 11.26
N THR A 96 15.18 -17.77 11.12
CA THR A 96 14.44 -17.42 9.90
C THR A 96 14.89 -16.05 9.39
N ALA A 97 15.39 -16.00 8.15
CA ALA A 97 15.60 -14.73 7.48
C ALA A 97 14.25 -14.19 6.98
N ILE A 98 13.89 -12.98 7.42
CA ILE A 98 12.67 -12.29 6.99
C ILE A 98 13.07 -11.13 6.09
N ILE A 99 12.62 -11.17 4.84
CA ILE A 99 12.85 -10.12 3.84
C ILE A 99 11.50 -9.48 3.53
N PHE A 100 11.40 -8.18 3.75
CA PHE A 100 10.22 -7.39 3.43
C PHE A 100 10.60 -6.34 2.38
N THR A 101 9.85 -6.29 1.29
CA THR A 101 10.10 -5.36 0.18
C THR A 101 8.80 -5.03 -0.55
N SER A 102 8.83 -3.97 -1.34
CA SER A 102 7.83 -3.65 -2.36
C SER A 102 8.42 -3.86 -3.75
N ASP A 103 7.57 -4.06 -4.76
CA ASP A 103 7.95 -4.12 -6.17
C ASP A 103 8.21 -2.72 -6.76
N HIS A 104 7.41 -1.73 -6.36
CA HIS A 104 7.53 -0.33 -6.73
C HIS A 104 6.91 0.61 -5.68
N GLY A 105 7.01 1.92 -5.93
CA GLY A 105 6.34 2.97 -5.15
C GLY A 105 5.11 3.54 -5.85
N PHE A 106 4.53 4.60 -5.28
CA PHE A 106 3.35 5.28 -5.80
C PHE A 106 3.43 6.78 -5.54
N TYR A 107 2.90 7.61 -6.45
CA TYR A 107 2.86 9.07 -6.31
C TYR A 107 1.45 9.59 -6.07
N PHE A 108 1.33 10.60 -5.21
CA PHE A 108 0.09 11.30 -4.82
C PHE A 108 0.23 12.83 -5.03
N GLY A 109 0.92 13.22 -6.09
CA GLY A 109 1.09 14.62 -6.50
C GLY A 109 2.54 15.07 -6.61
N GLU A 110 3.51 14.22 -6.27
CA GLU A 110 4.94 14.51 -6.41
C GLU A 110 5.33 14.71 -7.89
N HIS A 111 6.54 15.22 -8.13
CA HIS A 111 7.12 15.38 -9.47
C HIS A 111 6.24 16.18 -10.45
N GLY A 112 5.62 17.26 -9.97
CA GLY A 112 4.78 18.14 -10.78
C GLY A 112 3.32 17.70 -10.88
N GLY A 113 2.85 16.85 -9.96
CA GLY A 113 1.45 16.41 -9.87
C GLY A 113 1.20 14.99 -10.33
N ARG A 114 2.19 14.11 -10.31
CA ARG A 114 1.98 12.71 -10.68
C ARG A 114 1.06 12.02 -9.69
N PHE A 115 0.06 11.32 -10.21
CA PHE A 115 -0.83 10.50 -9.41
C PHE A 115 -0.93 9.10 -10.03
N GLY A 116 -0.18 8.14 -9.46
CA GLY A 116 0.01 6.78 -10.01
C GLY A 116 1.47 6.32 -9.97
N LYS A 117 1.78 5.27 -10.74
CA LYS A 117 3.12 4.67 -10.87
C LYS A 117 3.67 4.83 -12.30
N SER A 118 4.63 5.72 -12.48
CA SER A 118 5.38 5.89 -13.74
C SER A 118 6.60 6.77 -13.50
N THR A 119 7.74 6.42 -14.08
CA THR A 119 9.04 7.07 -13.84
C THR A 119 9.39 8.16 -14.87
N PHE A 120 8.73 8.20 -16.03
CA PHE A 120 9.06 9.17 -17.08
C PHE A 120 8.43 10.52 -16.81
N GLY A 121 9.16 11.46 -16.20
CA GLY A 121 8.71 12.82 -15.90
C GLY A 121 8.15 13.60 -17.11
N LYS A 122 7.55 14.76 -16.83
CA LYS A 122 7.01 15.63 -17.88
C LYS A 122 8.19 16.11 -18.74
N MET A 123 8.19 15.78 -20.03
CA MET A 123 9.19 16.34 -20.95
C MET A 123 9.01 17.86 -20.95
N ILE A 124 9.99 18.58 -20.42
CA ILE A 124 10.02 20.04 -20.45
C ILE A 124 10.35 20.41 -21.91
N GLY A 125 9.33 20.58 -22.76
CA GLY A 125 9.58 20.77 -24.20
C GLY A 125 8.42 21.29 -25.03
N ASP A 126 7.20 20.77 -24.87
CA ASP A 126 6.12 21.11 -25.80
C ASP A 126 5.17 22.14 -25.18
N ARG A 127 5.54 23.42 -25.33
CA ARG A 127 4.60 24.56 -25.35
C ARG A 127 4.35 24.97 -26.79
#